data_AF-A0A7W8TAU1-F1
#
_entry.id   AF-A0A7W8TAU1-F1
#
_cell.length_a   1.000
_cell.length_b   1.000
_cell.length_c   1.000
_cell.angle_alpha   90.00
_cell.angle_beta   90.00
_cell.angle_gamma   90.00
#
_symmetry.space_group_name_H-M   'P 1'
#
loop_
_entity.id
_entity.type
_entity.pdbx_description
1 polymer ?
#
loop_
_entity_poly.entity_id
_entity_poly.type
_entity_poly.pdbx_seq_one_letter_code
_entity_poly.pdbx_strand_id
1 'polypeptide(L)' 'MDGIELAQLLRLRAQCSLTKLVALTGSTDAPGRPQIDERIFDCHLIKPLSLDDLADVIRS' A
#
# COMPACT_ATOMS: atom_id res chain seq x y z
N MET A 1 -1.94 -2.67 -15.12
CA MET A 1 -1.62 -3.33 -13.84
C MET A 1 -1.82 -2.31 -12.75
N ASP A 2 -2.79 -2.54 -11.87
CA ASP A 2 -3.08 -1.67 -10.72
C ASP A 2 -2.23 -2.08 -9.49
N GLY A 3 -2.10 -1.19 -8.52
CA GLY A 3 -1.36 -1.45 -7.27
C GLY A 3 -1.92 -2.63 -6.49
N ILE A 4 -3.25 -2.83 -6.51
CA ILE A 4 -3.90 -3.98 -5.85
C ILE A 4 -3.52 -5.29 -6.52
N GLU A 5 -3.60 -5.35 -7.85
CA GLU A 5 -3.26 -6.53 -8.65
C GLU A 5 -1.80 -6.96 -8.41
N LEU A 6 -0.87 -5.99 -8.39
CA LEU A 6 0.53 -6.27 -8.08
C LEU A 6 0.71 -6.79 -6.65
N ALA A 7 0.06 -6.18 -5.66
CA ALA A 7 0.20 -6.59 -4.27
C ALA A 7 -0.33 -8.01 -4.03
N GLN A 8 -1.43 -8.40 -4.68
CA GLN A 8 -1.93 -9.77 -4.67
C GLN A 8 -0.90 -10.75 -5.25
N LEU A 9 -0.31 -10.43 -6.41
CA LEU A 9 0.73 -11.27 -7.01
C LEU A 9 1.97 -11.40 -6.13
N LEU A 10 2.34 -10.34 -5.40
CA LEU A 10 3.45 -10.38 -4.45
C LEU A 10 3.14 -11.25 -3.23
N ARG A 11 1.91 -11.20 -2.69
CA ARG A 11 1.50 -12.06 -1.56
C ARG A 11 1.48 -13.55 -1.91
N LEU A 12 1.31 -13.91 -3.18
CA LEU A 12 1.39 -15.29 -3.64
C LEU A 12 2.83 -15.82 -3.78
N ARG A 13 3.86 -14.95 -3.69
CA ARG A 13 5.26 -15.35 -3.84
C ARG A 13 5.91 -15.56 -2.48
N ALA A 14 6.35 -16.79 -2.20
CA ALA A 14 7.04 -17.13 -0.96
C ALA A 14 8.27 -16.25 -0.68
N GLN A 15 8.99 -15.84 -1.74
CA GLN A 15 10.15 -14.94 -1.64
C GLN A 15 9.79 -13.53 -1.16
N CYS A 16 8.54 -13.11 -1.33
CA CYS A 16 8.02 -11.81 -0.93
C CYS A 16 7.20 -11.86 0.36
N SER A 17 7.12 -13.02 1.03
CA SER A 17 6.29 -13.22 2.23
C SER A 17 6.58 -12.25 3.36
N LEU A 18 7.85 -11.83 3.51
CA LEU A 18 8.30 -10.86 4.52
C LEU A 18 8.42 -9.43 3.98
N THR A 19 8.09 -9.20 2.71
CA THR A 19 8.16 -7.86 2.13
C THR A 19 7.00 -7.02 2.62
N LYS A 20 7.31 -5.88 3.24
CA LYS A 20 6.31 -4.89 3.67
C LYS A 20 5.76 -4.16 2.45
N LEU A 21 4.46 -4.24 2.24
CA LEU A 21 3.74 -3.58 1.16
C LEU A 21 3.02 -2.34 1.69
N VAL A 22 3.40 -1.17 1.19
CA VAL A 22 2.82 0.12 1.60
C VAL A 22 2.04 0.71 0.42
N ALA A 23 0.74 0.91 0.59
CA ALA A 23 -0.08 1.57 -0.40
C ALA A 23 0.13 3.10 -0.32
N LEU A 24 0.40 3.76 -1.44
CA LEU A 24 0.46 5.23 -1.52
C LEU A 24 -0.67 5.76 -2.41
N THR A 25 -1.76 6.23 -1.81
CA THR A 25 -2.97 6.62 -2.52
C THR A 25 -3.06 8.11 -2.74
N GLY A 26 -3.49 8.52 -3.93
CA GLY A 26 -3.79 9.92 -4.23
C GLY A 26 -5.23 10.27 -3.86
N SER A 27 -5.46 11.46 -3.29
CA SER A 27 -6.79 12.05 -3.17
C SER A 27 -7.27 12.56 -4.54
N THR A 28 -7.38 11.68 -5.53
CA THR A 28 -8.21 11.97 -6.70
C THR A 28 -9.59 11.42 -6.39
N ASP A 29 -10.58 12.32 -6.29
CA ASP A 29 -12.01 12.05 -6.13
C ASP A 29 -12.54 11.14 -7.26
N ALA A 30 -12.18 9.86 -7.25
CA ALA A 30 -12.91 8.84 -7.94
C ALA A 30 -13.96 8.31 -6.96
N PRO A 31 -15.28 8.44 -7.26
CA PRO A 31 -16.34 7.94 -6.40
C PRO A 31 -16.30 6.42 -6.44
N GLY A 32 -15.62 5.87 -5.44
CA GLY A 32 -15.25 4.46 -5.41
C GLY A 32 -13.93 4.36 -4.70
N ARG A 33 -13.90 4.72 -3.41
CA ARG A 33 -12.86 4.27 -2.49
C ARG A 33 -12.68 2.78 -2.78
N PRO A 34 -11.58 2.31 -3.39
CA PRO A 34 -11.33 0.89 -3.35
C PRO A 34 -11.32 0.58 -1.85
N GLN A 35 -12.14 -0.36 -1.41
CA GLN A 35 -11.90 -1.01 -0.12
C GLN A 35 -10.52 -1.63 -0.28
N ILE A 36 -9.48 -0.86 0.03
CA ILE A 36 -8.12 -1.33 -0.01
C ILE A 36 -8.12 -2.34 1.12
N ASP A 37 -8.12 -3.61 0.73
CA ASP A 37 -8.20 -4.70 1.67
C ASP A 37 -6.99 -4.57 2.60
N GLU A 38 -7.27 -4.19 3.86
CA GLU A 38 -6.26 -3.99 4.92
C GLU A 38 -5.41 -5.26 5.13
N ARG A 39 -5.83 -6.39 4.57
CA ARG A 39 -5.11 -7.66 4.62
C ARG A 39 -3.97 -7.76 3.61
N ILE A 40 -3.99 -6.95 2.55
CA ILE A 40 -3.01 -7.04 1.45
C ILE A 40 -1.82 -6.11 1.69
N PHE A 41 -2.07 -4.90 2.18
CA PHE A 41 -1.04 -3.90 2.49
C PHE A 41 -0.82 -3.79 3.99
N ASP A 42 0.43 -3.62 4.41
CA ASP A 42 0.79 -3.48 5.81
C ASP A 42 0.57 -2.05 6.31
N CYS A 43 0.70 -1.06 5.42
CA CYS A 43 0.52 0.36 5.72
C CYS A 43 -0.11 1.11 4.54
N HIS A 44 -0.74 2.24 4.85
CA HIS A 44 -1.35 3.13 3.85
C HIS A 44 -0.87 4.56 4.09
N LEU A 45 -0.36 5.18 3.04
CA LEU A 45 0.05 6.57 2.99
C LEU A 45 -0.83 7.30 1.98
N ILE A 46 -1.17 8.56 2.27
CA ILE A 46 -2.00 9.40 1.41
C ILE A 46 -1.12 10.49 0.80
N LYS A 47 -1.40 10.87 -0.45
CA LYS A 47 -0.76 12.02 -1.10
C LYS A 47 -1.48 13.33 -0.73
N PRO A 48 -0.76 14.45 -0.52
CA PRO A 48 0.69 14.59 -0.66
C PRO A 48 1.45 13.87 0.47
N LEU A 49 2.54 13.21 0.09
CA LEU A 49 3.31 12.35 0.99
C LEU A 49 4.03 13.21 2.05
N SER A 50 3.79 12.90 3.32
CA SER A 50 4.58 13.40 4.44
C SER A 50 5.86 12.57 4.59
N LEU A 51 7.01 13.25 4.75
CA LEU A 51 8.28 12.56 5.02
C LEU A 51 8.31 11.96 6.42
N ASP A 52 7.60 12.57 7.38
CA ASP A 52 7.50 12.05 8.73
C ASP A 52 6.72 10.73 8.75
N ASP A 53 5.55 10.70 8.09
CA ASP A 53 4.72 9.49 7.97
C ASP A 53 5.47 8.37 7.22
N LEU A 54 6.23 8.73 6.19
CA LEU A 54 7.07 7.77 5.47
C LEU A 54 8.18 7.20 6.39
N ALA A 55 8.82 8.07 7.18
CA ALA A 55 9.89 7.65 8.07
C ALA A 55 9.38 6.67 9.14
N ASP A 56 8.17 6.89 9.67
CA ASP A 56 7.54 5.99 10.65
C ASP A 56 7.20 4.63 10.03
N VAL A 57 6.73 4.61 8.78
CA VAL A 57 6.48 3.37 8.05
C VAL A 57 7.77 2.60 7.75
N ILE A 58 8.88 3.28 7.47
CA ILE A 58 10.17 2.61 7.19
C ILE A 58 10.80 2.02 8.46
N ARG A 59 10.60 2.68 9.62
CA ARG A 59 11.19 2.25 10.91
C ARG A 59 10.42 1.14 11.62
N SER A 60 9.18 0.87 11.22
CA SER A 60 8.31 -0.15 11.82
C SER A 60 8.50 -1.53 11.20
#